data_AF-A0A0B2UR75-F1
#
_entry.id   AF-A0A0B2UR75-F1
#
_cell.length_a   1.000
_cell.length_b   1.000
_cell.length_c   1.000
_cell.angle_alpha   90.00
_cell.angle_beta   90.00
_cell.angle_gamma   90.00
#
_symmetry.space_group_name_H-M   'P 1'
#
loop_
_entity.id
_entity.type
_entity.pdbx_description
1 polymer ?
#
loop_
_entity_poly.entity_id
_entity_poly.type
_entity_poly.pdbx_seq_one_letter_code
_entity_poly.pdbx_strand_id
1 'polypeptide(L)'
;MVFYLIGLGLGDGEDITLKGLNAVRRCVRIYLEAYTSILSYALDKSKLEQLYGKHIIVADRELVEQRSDELFADADTADVCL
;
A
#
# COMPACT_ATOMS: atom_id res chain seq x y z
N MET A 1 -13.17 -5.76 -10.01
CA MET A 1 -12.13 -5.66 -8.98
C MET A 1 -10.78 -5.56 -9.63
N VAL A 2 -9.83 -4.94 -8.92
CA VAL A 2 -8.50 -4.59 -9.43
C VAL A 2 -7.46 -4.72 -8.30
N PHE A 3 -6.28 -5.23 -8.65
CA PHE A 3 -5.08 -5.07 -7.83
C PHE A 3 -4.35 -3.80 -8.26
N TYR A 4 -4.20 -2.83 -7.35
CA TYR A 4 -3.54 -1.56 -7.61
C TYR A 4 -2.08 -1.59 -7.14
N LEU A 5 -1.18 -1.08 -7.97
CA LEU A 5 0.17 -0.69 -7.57
C LEU A 5 0.19 0.84 -7.42
N ILE A 6 0.44 1.34 -6.20
CA ILE A 6 0.28 2.75 -5.87
C ILE A 6 1.58 3.32 -5.31
N GLY A 7 2.24 4.18 -6.11
CA GLY A 7 3.43 4.90 -5.65
C GLY A 7 3.10 5.96 -4.58
N LEU A 8 3.88 5.97 -3.50
CA LEU A 8 3.73 6.91 -2.38
C LEU A 8 4.45 8.25 -2.55
N GLY A 9 5.37 8.36 -3.51
CA GLY A 9 6.20 9.56 -3.69
C GLY A 9 7.57 9.44 -3.04
N LEU A 10 8.19 10.58 -2.69
CA LEU A 10 9.61 10.65 -2.28
C LEU A 10 9.84 11.24 -0.89
N GLY A 11 8.96 12.14 -0.46
CA GLY A 11 8.98 12.84 0.81
C GLY A 11 8.14 12.10 1.86
N ASP A 12 6.86 12.45 1.96
CA ASP A 12 5.96 11.95 2.99
C ASP A 12 4.67 11.33 2.42
N GLY A 13 3.73 10.98 3.31
CA GLY A 13 2.48 10.32 2.93
C GLY A 13 1.53 11.15 2.06
N GLU A 14 1.74 12.47 1.96
CA GLU A 14 0.93 13.38 1.12
C GLU A 14 1.47 13.51 -0.31
N ASP A 15 2.69 13.03 -0.59
CA ASP A 15 3.24 13.00 -1.96
C ASP A 15 2.52 11.98 -2.87
N ILE A 16 1.70 11.11 -2.28
CA ILE A 16 0.78 10.25 -3.02
C ILE A 16 -0.15 11.10 -3.89
N THR A 17 -0.37 10.68 -5.13
CA THR A 17 -1.32 11.39 -5.99
C THR A 17 -2.76 11.30 -5.44
N LEU A 18 -3.59 12.31 -5.74
CA LEU A 18 -5.02 12.28 -5.39
C LEU A 18 -5.74 11.03 -5.94
N LYS A 19 -5.33 10.51 -7.10
CA LYS A 19 -5.88 9.27 -7.66
C LYS A 19 -5.46 8.05 -6.84
N GLY A 20 -4.19 7.99 -6.44
CA GLY A 20 -3.66 6.94 -5.55
C GLY A 20 -4.39 6.91 -4.22
N LEU A 21 -4.47 8.05 -3.53
CA LEU A 21 -5.19 8.17 -2.25
C LEU A 21 -6.65 7.72 -2.35
N ASN A 22 -7.32 8.09 -3.44
CA ASN A 22 -8.70 7.68 -3.69
C ASN A 22 -8.84 6.18 -4.01
N ALA A 23 -7.81 5.53 -4.56
CA ALA A 23 -7.80 4.09 -4.78
C ALA A 23 -7.56 3.35 -3.46
N VAL A 24 -6.56 3.75 -2.67
CA VAL A 24 -6.26 3.21 -1.34
C VAL A 24 -7.50 3.19 -0.45
N ARG A 25 -8.24 4.31 -0.39
CA ARG A 25 -9.46 4.43 0.44
C ARG A 25 -10.59 3.46 0.05
N ARG A 26 -10.65 3.03 -1.22
CA ARG A 26 -11.65 2.07 -1.72
C ARG A 26 -11.23 0.62 -1.50
N CYS A 27 -9.93 0.36 -1.40
CA CYS A 27 -9.41 -0.99 -1.25
C CYS A 27 -9.86 -1.60 0.09
N VAL A 28 -10.16 -2.89 0.05
CA VAL A 28 -10.52 -3.67 1.25
C VAL A 28 -9.27 -4.10 2.01
N ARG A 29 -8.14 -4.23 1.30
CA ARG A 29 -6.85 -4.64 1.85
C ARG A 29 -5.74 -3.80 1.23
N ILE A 30 -4.87 -3.28 2.09
CA ILE A 30 -3.80 -2.34 1.75
C ILE A 30 -2.51 -2.93 2.28
N TYR A 31 -1.58 -3.20 1.37
CA TYR A 31 -0.22 -3.56 1.69
C TYR A 31 0.69 -2.35 1.59
N LEU A 32 1.84 -2.44 2.25
CA LEU A 32 2.89 -1.46 2.21
C LEU A 32 4.22 -2.19 2.21
N GLU A 33 4.95 -2.07 1.10
CA GLU A 33 6.36 -2.43 1.06
C GLU A 33 7.22 -1.17 1.21
N ALA A 34 8.30 -1.29 1.96
CA ALA A 34 9.28 -0.22 2.15
C ALA A 34 10.72 -0.75 2.06
N TYR A 35 10.91 -1.90 1.39
CA TYR A 35 12.22 -2.52 1.26
C TYR A 35 12.92 -2.10 -0.04
N THR A 36 12.17 -1.64 -1.03
CA THR A 36 12.72 -1.15 -2.31
C THR A 36 13.28 0.26 -2.20
N SER A 37 12.73 1.08 -1.29
CA SER A 37 13.14 2.45 -1.05
C SER A 37 12.85 2.88 0.39
N ILE A 38 13.71 3.76 0.91
CA ILE A 38 13.47 4.46 2.17
C ILE A 38 12.81 5.80 1.82
N LEU A 39 11.60 6.03 2.30
CA LEU A 39 10.98 7.35 2.23
C LEU A 39 11.74 8.30 3.17
N SER A 40 12.10 9.47 2.63
CA SER A 40 13.11 10.39 3.20
C SER A 40 12.78 10.83 4.64
N TYR A 41 11.50 10.78 5.01
CA TYR A 41 11.03 10.84 6.38
C TYR A 41 10.55 9.45 6.77
N ALA A 42 11.12 8.90 7.87
CA ALA A 42 10.82 7.57 8.38
C ALA A 42 9.33 7.24 8.19
N LEU A 43 9.07 6.27 7.32
CA LEU A 43 7.73 5.91 6.90
C LEU A 43 6.93 5.42 8.12
N ASP A 44 6.17 6.32 8.72
CA ASP A 44 5.36 6.02 9.89
C ASP A 44 4.03 5.43 9.42
N LYS A 45 3.93 4.11 9.51
CA LYS A 45 2.71 3.36 9.25
C LYS A 45 1.50 4.00 9.92
N SER A 46 1.62 4.48 11.16
CA SER A 46 0.48 5.03 11.91
C SER A 46 -0.05 6.31 11.28
N LYS A 47 0.84 7.16 10.75
CA LYS A 47 0.44 8.38 10.02
C LYS A 47 -0.23 8.04 8.70
N LEU A 48 0.28 7.03 7.98
CA LEU A 48 -0.34 6.56 6.75
C LEU A 48 -1.74 5.97 7.02
N GLU A 49 -1.89 5.14 8.05
CA GLU A 49 -3.18 4.59 8.47
C GLU A 49 -4.17 5.71 8.85
N GLN A 50 -3.70 6.76 9.52
CA GLN A 50 -4.51 7.94 9.84
C GLN A 50 -4.94 8.71 8.57
N LEU A 51 -4.02 8.92 7.62
CA LEU A 51 -4.29 9.62 6.36
C LEU A 51 -5.29 8.85 5.48
N TYR A 52 -5.16 7.53 5.44
CA TYR A 52 -5.98 6.63 4.62
C TYR A 52 -7.28 6.24 5.31
N GLY A 53 -7.33 6.30 6.64
CA GLY A 53 -8.48 5.85 7.44
C GLY A 53 -8.67 4.34 7.39
N LYS A 54 -7.58 3.58 7.18
CA LYS A 54 -7.59 2.13 6.95
C LYS A 54 -6.34 1.49 7.56
N HIS A 55 -6.47 0.23 7.96
CA HIS A 55 -5.33 -0.56 8.40
C HIS A 55 -4.40 -0.89 7.22
N ILE A 56 -3.10 -0.85 7.47
CA ILE A 56 -2.05 -1.17 6.50
C ILE A 56 -1.32 -2.43 6.95
N ILE A 57 -1.09 -3.36 6.03
CA ILE A 57 -0.32 -4.58 6.27
C ILE A 57 1.08 -4.36 5.71
N VAL A 58 2.11 -4.50 6.56
CA VAL A 58 3.50 -4.40 6.08
C VAL A 58 3.83 -5.67 5.30
N ALA A 59 4.27 -5.50 4.06
CA ALA A 59 4.73 -6.56 3.19
C ALA A 59 6.26 -6.50 3.09
N ASP A 60 6.92 -7.50 3.67
CA ASP A 60 8.37 -7.63 3.55
C ASP A 60 8.76 -8.21 2.18
N ARG A 61 10.08 -8.25 1.93
CA ARG A 61 10.63 -8.78 0.68
C ARG A 61 10.17 -10.21 0.40
N GLU A 62 10.11 -11.06 1.43
CA GLU A 62 9.72 -12.46 1.25
C GLU A 62 8.25 -12.57 0.82
N LEU A 63 7.36 -11.80 1.45
CA LEU A 63 5.95 -11.75 1.06
C LEU A 63 5.79 -11.27 -0.38
N VAL A 64 6.52 -10.21 -0.77
CA VAL A 64 6.39 -9.62 -2.12
C VAL A 64 7.01 -10.51 -3.20
N GLU A 65 8.19 -11.08 -2.97
CA GLU A 65 8.96 -11.77 -4.02
C GLU A 65 8.73 -13.28 -4.07
N GLN A 66 8.37 -13.91 -2.94
CA GLN A 66 8.27 -15.38 -2.84
C GLN A 66 6.85 -15.86 -2.53
N ARG A 67 6.02 -15.03 -1.90
CA ARG A 67 4.65 -15.37 -1.48
C ARG A 67 3.61 -14.42 -2.04
N SER A 68 3.82 -13.95 -3.27
CA SER A 68 2.96 -12.94 -3.93
C SER A 68 1.51 -13.38 -4.07
N ASP A 69 1.23 -14.68 -4.10
CA ASP A 69 -0.13 -15.22 -4.11
C ASP A 69 -0.96 -14.71 -2.91
N GLU A 70 -0.32 -14.47 -1.76
CA GLU A 70 -0.96 -13.88 -0.58
C GLU A 70 -1.37 -12.42 -0.80
N LEU A 71 -0.60 -11.66 -1.59
CA LEU A 71 -0.96 -10.27 -1.94
C LEU A 71 -2.21 -10.25 -2.83
N PHE A 72 -2.28 -11.18 -3.79
CA PHE A 72 -3.34 -11.25 -4.79
C PHE A 72 -4.62 -11.94 -4.31
N ALA A 73 -4.63 -12.54 -3.12
CA ALA A 73 -5.82 -13.21 -2.59
C ALA A 73 -7.07 -12.31 -2.68
N ASP A 74 -8.18 -12.81 -3.21
CA ASP A 74 -9.45 -12.08 -3.35
C ASP A 74 -9.39 -10.82 -4.25
N ALA A 75 -8.27 -10.52 -4.94
CA ALA A 75 -8.19 -9.38 -5.87
C ALA A 75 -9.06 -9.59 -7.13
N ASP A 76 -9.56 -10.82 -7.32
CA ASP A 76 -10.58 -11.24 -8.28
C ASP A 76 -12.02 -11.14 -7.74
N THR A 77 -12.23 -10.62 -6.53
CA THR A 77 -13.56 -10.30 -5.99
C THR A 77 -13.65 -8.94 -5.30
N ALA A 78 -12.52 -8.35 -4.91
CA ALA A 78 -12.45 -7.06 -4.23
C ALA A 78 -11.23 -6.23 -4.65
N ASP A 79 -11.28 -4.92 -4.43
CA ASP A 79 -10.14 -4.04 -4.72
C ASP A 79 -9.08 -4.15 -3.63
N VAL A 80 -7.85 -4.46 -4.03
CA VAL A 80 -6.68 -4.65 -3.16
C VAL A 80 -5.55 -3.76 -3.69
N CYS A 81 -4.71 -3.22 -2.82
CA CYS A 81 -3.55 -2.46 -3.26
C CYS A 81 -2.25 -2.82 -2.53
N LEU A 82 -1.16 -2.60 -3.24
CA LEU A 82 0.22 -2.54 -2.74
C LEU A 82 0.79 -1.15 -3.04
#